data_AF-A0A507DRM5-F1
#
_entry.id   AF-A0A507DRM5-F1
#
_cell.length_a   1.000
_cell.length_b   1.000
_cell.length_c   1.000
_cell.angle_alpha   90.00
_cell.angle_beta   90.00
_cell.angle_gamma   90.00
#
_symmetry.space_group_name_H-M   'P 1'
#
loop_
_entity.id
_entity.type
_entity.pdbx_description
1 polymer ?
#
loop_
_entity_poly.entity_id
_entity_poly.type
_entity_poly.pdbx_seq_one_letter_code
_entity_poly.pdbx_strand_id
1 'polypeptide(L)'
;MGSEYAQFEAAVNAMQTANAASAQIELNRLISSEAGWRIGVEAVASRNDNMRFFGALSLHLSLAREPGPPSANLSEILYALLQALSIEKIPFVATKMGVALSALMFRTCPQHPLQTIANAIPPQSLASTATLLSLFSIFAQELASRTFATQSQRISVFENVRNDVPAILNLIASVLESVDYSNPDIFKVKVEALKCVLAWGVVEKAIPVEFMHERTICDALIPVLTDGIVAGEFRRCIEEEDVETGHAICSLLSQVGESFPKYIVKNLGTSVHVLRLIEMVLRFTAFPGYYGIDEDISHLPDEFWYEIEESLTDDTVVPALPSQAYSPRLELSTDPVTHEPVLH
;
A
#
# COMPACT_ATOMS: atom_id res chain seq x y z
N MET A 1 30.14 24.72 3.02
CA MET A 1 28.69 24.47 2.91
C MET A 1 28.26 24.22 1.48
N GLY A 2 28.45 25.14 0.53
CA GLY A 2 28.11 24.88 -0.88
C GLY A 2 28.86 23.71 -1.55
N SER A 3 30.01 23.29 -1.02
CA SER A 3 30.79 22.19 -1.62
C SER A 3 30.16 20.80 -1.42
N GLU A 4 29.57 20.51 -0.26
CA GLU A 4 29.00 19.18 0.02
C GLU A 4 27.67 18.98 -0.70
N TYR A 5 26.84 20.02 -0.75
CA TYR A 5 25.60 19.99 -1.53
C TYR A 5 25.88 19.86 -3.04
N ALA A 6 26.88 20.59 -3.55
CA ALA A 6 27.31 20.45 -4.95
C ALA A 6 27.88 19.05 -5.26
N GLN A 7 28.60 18.43 -4.31
CA GLN A 7 29.06 17.04 -4.44
C GLN A 7 27.87 16.06 -4.47
N PHE A 8 26.87 16.29 -3.62
CA PHE A 8 25.64 15.49 -3.60
C PHE A 8 24.89 15.60 -4.93
N GLU A 9 24.69 16.82 -5.43
CA GLU A 9 24.03 17.06 -6.73
C GLU A 9 24.81 16.42 -7.88
N ALA A 10 26.14 16.56 -7.90
CA ALA A 10 26.99 15.91 -8.90
C ALA A 10 26.86 14.37 -8.85
N ALA A 11 26.79 13.79 -7.65
CA ALA A 11 26.62 12.36 -7.48
C ALA A 11 25.22 11.89 -7.90
N VAL A 12 24.16 12.62 -7.57
CA VAL A 12 22.79 12.34 -8.06
C VAL A 12 22.73 12.36 -9.58
N ASN A 13 23.33 13.37 -10.23
CA ASN A 13 23.35 13.45 -11.69
C ASN A 13 24.19 12.31 -12.31
N ALA A 14 25.28 11.91 -11.66
CA ALA A 14 26.14 10.83 -12.14
C ALA A 14 25.49 9.43 -12.02
N MET A 15 24.48 9.24 -11.16
CA MET A 15 23.71 7.99 -11.07
C MET A 15 22.99 7.62 -12.37
N GLN A 16 22.74 8.59 -13.23
CA GLN A 16 22.08 8.38 -14.53
C GLN A 16 23.07 8.08 -15.67
N THR A 17 24.36 7.89 -15.35
CA THR A 17 25.43 7.73 -16.33
C THR A 17 26.21 6.42 -16.11
N ALA A 18 27.17 6.11 -16.99
CA ALA A 18 28.04 4.93 -16.88
C ALA A 18 28.86 4.85 -15.57
N ASN A 19 28.87 5.91 -14.74
CA ASN A 19 29.60 5.99 -13.47
C ASN A 19 28.72 5.74 -12.23
N ALA A 20 27.55 5.11 -12.38
CA ALA A 20 26.57 4.91 -11.31
C ALA A 20 27.16 4.25 -10.04
N ALA A 21 28.07 3.27 -10.18
CA ALA A 21 28.66 2.59 -9.02
C ALA A 21 29.48 3.53 -8.13
N SER A 22 30.32 4.38 -8.71
CA SER A 22 31.12 5.36 -7.95
C SER A 22 30.25 6.46 -7.37
N ALA A 23 29.22 6.90 -8.11
CA ALA A 23 28.24 7.87 -7.63
C ALA A 23 27.47 7.35 -6.41
N GLN A 24 27.06 6.07 -6.42
CA GLN A 24 26.36 5.45 -5.30
C GLN A 24 27.22 5.38 -4.03
N ILE A 25 28.51 5.07 -4.16
CA ILE A 25 29.45 5.05 -3.03
C ILE A 25 29.55 6.45 -2.42
N GLU A 26 29.69 7.48 -3.26
CA GLU A 26 29.80 8.86 -2.80
C GLU A 26 28.51 9.37 -2.16
N LEU A 27 27.34 9.04 -2.72
CA LEU A 27 26.04 9.33 -2.11
C LEU A 27 25.92 8.67 -0.74
N ASN A 28 26.27 7.39 -0.62
CA ASN A 28 26.24 6.68 0.66
C ASN A 28 27.17 7.31 1.69
N ARG A 29 28.35 7.80 1.26
CA ARG A 29 29.29 8.53 2.11
C ARG A 29 28.69 9.84 2.63
N LEU A 30 28.07 10.63 1.74
CA LEU A 30 27.46 11.93 2.07
C LEU A 30 26.23 11.77 2.97
N ILE A 31 25.33 10.83 2.66
CA ILE A 31 24.14 10.51 3.47
C ILE A 31 24.53 10.06 4.88
N SER A 32 25.67 9.35 4.98
CA SER A 32 26.17 8.86 6.26
C SER A 32 26.86 9.91 7.11
N SER A 33 27.17 11.08 6.54
CA SER A 33 27.80 12.17 7.26
C SER A 33 26.79 12.97 8.09
N GLU A 34 27.29 13.78 9.04
CA GLU A 34 26.45 14.74 9.77
C GLU A 34 25.78 15.74 8.82
N ALA A 35 26.43 16.09 7.71
CA ALA A 35 25.88 16.97 6.69
C ALA A 35 24.68 16.35 5.94
N GLY A 36 24.52 15.02 5.95
CA GLY A 36 23.44 14.31 5.26
C GLY A 36 22.03 14.78 5.66
N TRP A 37 21.85 15.16 6.93
CA TRP A 37 20.59 15.71 7.43
C TRP A 37 20.24 17.05 6.77
N ARG A 38 21.20 17.97 6.73
CA ARG A 38 21.03 19.30 6.12
C ARG A 38 20.89 19.21 4.60
N ILE A 39 21.73 18.37 3.96
CA ILE A 39 21.65 18.10 2.52
C ILE A 39 20.26 17.57 2.16
N GLY A 40 19.72 16.65 2.96
CA GLY A 40 18.38 16.12 2.77
C GLY A 40 17.29 17.20 2.80
N VAL A 41 17.33 18.11 3.78
CA VAL A 41 16.40 19.25 3.88
C VAL A 41 16.48 20.15 2.64
N GLU A 42 17.69 20.53 2.23
CA GLU A 42 17.91 21.41 1.07
C GLU A 42 17.47 20.73 -0.24
N ALA A 43 17.77 19.44 -0.40
CA ALA A 43 17.46 18.68 -1.59
C ALA A 43 15.95 18.41 -1.77
N VAL A 44 15.20 18.21 -0.68
CA VAL A 44 13.72 18.07 -0.72
C VAL A 44 13.03 19.34 -1.21
N ALA A 45 13.63 20.51 -0.98
CA ALA A 45 13.15 21.80 -1.48
C ALA A 45 13.64 22.13 -2.91
N SER A 46 14.42 21.25 -3.54
CA SER A 46 14.93 21.44 -4.90
C SER A 46 13.81 21.44 -5.94
N ARG A 47 14.08 22.04 -7.10
CA ARG A 47 13.20 21.97 -8.27
C ARG A 47 13.40 20.71 -9.12
N ASN A 48 14.46 19.94 -8.84
CA ASN A 48 14.80 18.73 -9.56
C ASN A 48 14.23 17.51 -8.85
N ASP A 49 13.41 16.72 -9.54
CA ASP A 49 12.69 15.58 -8.97
C ASP A 49 13.62 14.50 -8.42
N ASN A 50 14.76 14.27 -9.08
CA ASN A 50 15.78 13.35 -8.58
C ASN A 50 16.38 13.87 -7.27
N MET A 51 16.69 15.16 -7.21
CA MET A 51 17.19 15.77 -5.98
C MET A 51 16.17 15.65 -4.84
N ARG A 52 14.89 15.87 -5.11
CA ARG A 52 13.81 15.72 -4.13
C ARG A 52 13.69 14.28 -3.63
N PHE A 53 13.73 13.31 -4.54
CA PHE A 53 13.72 11.88 -4.20
C PHE A 53 14.93 11.48 -3.35
N PHE A 54 16.14 11.81 -3.80
CA PHE A 54 17.37 11.48 -3.07
C PHE A 54 17.48 12.27 -1.75
N GLY A 55 16.93 13.47 -1.67
CA GLY A 55 16.80 14.23 -0.43
C GLY A 55 15.91 13.51 0.58
N ALA A 56 14.72 13.07 0.15
CA ALA A 56 13.81 12.27 0.98
C ALA A 56 14.43 10.93 1.40
N LEU A 57 15.13 10.26 0.49
CA LEU A 57 15.88 9.04 0.79
C LEU A 57 16.99 9.28 1.81
N SER A 58 17.74 10.38 1.66
CA SER A 58 18.79 10.77 2.60
C SER A 58 18.20 10.95 3.99
N LEU A 59 17.13 11.74 4.11
CA LEU A 59 16.44 11.96 5.38
C LEU A 59 15.91 10.67 6.00
N HIS A 60 15.27 9.80 5.22
CA HIS A 60 14.80 8.51 5.72
C HIS A 60 15.96 7.67 6.27
N LEU A 61 17.03 7.49 5.50
CA LEU A 61 18.19 6.70 5.93
C LEU A 61 18.89 7.31 7.15
N SER A 62 18.95 8.64 7.24
CA SER A 62 19.48 9.34 8.40
C SER A 62 18.57 9.18 9.63
N LEU A 63 17.25 9.26 9.48
CA LEU A 63 16.27 9.10 10.55
C LEU A 63 16.22 7.68 11.12
N ALA A 64 16.45 6.67 10.27
CA ALA A 64 16.55 5.27 10.67
C ALA A 64 17.81 4.96 11.49
N ARG A 65 18.83 5.84 11.47
CA ARG A 65 20.05 5.67 12.27
C ARG A 65 19.85 6.28 13.66
N GLU A 66 20.02 5.45 14.68
CA GLU A 66 20.02 5.88 16.07
C GLU A 66 21.40 5.69 16.74
N PRO A 67 21.85 6.65 17.57
CA PRO A 67 21.30 8.00 17.75
C PRO A 67 21.65 8.91 16.55
N GLY A 68 20.76 9.86 16.22
CA GLY A 68 21.11 10.91 15.26
C GLY A 68 22.06 11.95 15.87
N PRO A 69 22.67 12.83 15.06
CA PRO A 69 23.59 13.85 15.56
C PRO A 69 22.83 14.90 16.40
N PRO A 70 23.48 15.51 17.42
CA PRO A 70 22.87 16.56 18.25
C PRO A 70 22.41 17.79 17.46
N SER A 71 23.00 18.01 16.28
CA SER A 71 22.70 19.11 15.36
C SER A 71 21.43 18.90 14.53
N ALA A 72 20.78 17.74 14.62
CA ALA A 72 19.57 17.44 13.84
C ALA A 72 18.36 18.25 14.33
N ASN A 73 17.93 19.22 13.51
CA ASN A 73 16.72 20.00 13.75
C ASN A 73 15.48 19.27 13.20
N LEU A 74 14.87 18.41 14.02
CA LEU A 74 13.72 17.59 13.63
C LEU A 74 12.49 18.43 13.21
N SER A 75 12.30 19.61 13.80
CA SER A 75 11.19 20.51 13.44
C SER A 75 11.37 21.14 12.06
N GLU A 76 12.61 21.48 11.69
CA GLU A 76 12.93 21.98 10.35
C GLU A 76 12.72 20.90 9.28
N ILE A 77 13.13 19.66 9.56
CA ILE A 77 12.90 18.51 8.67
C ILE A 77 11.40 18.26 8.50
N LEU A 78 10.63 18.31 9.59
CA LEU A 78 9.18 18.16 9.55
C LEU A 78 8.55 19.20 8.63
N TYR A 79 8.89 20.46 8.83
CA TYR A 79 8.34 21.56 8.04
C TYR A 79 8.72 21.43 6.56
N ALA A 80 9.99 21.12 6.25
CA ALA A 80 10.46 20.95 4.89
C ALA A 80 9.75 19.80 4.15
N LEU A 81 9.56 18.65 4.81
CA LEU A 81 8.84 17.51 4.23
C LEU A 81 7.37 17.84 3.99
N LEU A 82 6.67 18.42 4.97
CA LEU A 82 5.26 18.78 4.83
C LEU A 82 5.03 19.83 3.74
N GLN A 83 5.89 20.85 3.68
CA GLN A 83 5.83 21.87 2.65
C GLN A 83 6.07 21.26 1.26
N ALA A 84 7.09 20.41 1.11
CA ALA A 84 7.39 19.78 -0.17
C ALA A 84 6.28 18.81 -0.62
N LEU A 85 5.68 18.05 0.31
CA LEU A 85 4.56 17.16 0.03
C LEU A 85 3.30 17.91 -0.41
N SER A 86 3.01 19.07 0.17
CA SER A 86 1.82 19.87 -0.18
C SER A 86 1.80 20.36 -1.63
N ILE A 87 2.97 20.40 -2.28
CA ILE A 87 3.13 20.83 -3.68
C ILE A 87 3.58 19.70 -4.60
N GLU A 88 3.85 18.50 -4.05
CA GLU A 88 4.34 17.37 -4.83
C GLU A 88 3.27 16.82 -5.77
N LYS A 89 3.67 16.54 -7.01
CA LYS A 89 2.81 15.98 -8.05
C LYS A 89 3.32 14.64 -8.55
N ILE A 90 4.54 14.26 -8.22
CA ILE A 90 5.18 13.05 -8.72
C ILE A 90 5.02 11.93 -7.68
N PRO A 91 4.25 10.86 -8.01
CA PRO A 91 3.89 9.84 -7.03
C PRO A 91 5.08 9.18 -6.34
N PHE A 92 6.11 8.76 -7.08
CA PHE A 92 7.25 8.06 -6.47
C PHE A 92 8.07 8.95 -5.52
N VAL A 93 8.14 10.26 -5.79
CA VAL A 93 8.79 11.23 -4.90
C VAL A 93 7.94 11.45 -3.64
N ALA A 94 6.62 11.62 -3.82
CA ALA A 94 5.66 11.73 -2.72
C ALA A 94 5.72 10.50 -1.81
N THR A 95 5.78 9.29 -2.37
CA THR A 95 5.92 8.05 -1.61
C THR A 95 7.19 8.07 -0.76
N LYS A 96 8.34 8.43 -1.35
CA LYS A 96 9.59 8.47 -0.58
C LYS A 96 9.60 9.54 0.50
N MET A 97 9.01 10.70 0.23
CA MET A 97 8.81 11.75 1.24
C MET A 97 7.87 11.30 2.36
N GLY A 98 6.78 10.60 2.03
CA GLY A 98 5.85 10.01 2.99
C GLY A 98 6.54 9.01 3.92
N VAL A 99 7.40 8.15 3.36
CA VAL A 99 8.22 7.21 4.15
C VAL A 99 9.16 7.96 5.10
N ALA A 100 9.87 9.00 4.61
CA ALA A 100 10.75 9.82 5.45
C ALA A 100 9.97 10.54 6.56
N LEU A 101 8.77 11.04 6.25
CA LEU A 101 7.87 11.70 7.19
C LEU A 101 7.39 10.72 8.27
N SER A 102 6.93 9.53 7.90
CA SER A 102 6.58 8.46 8.84
C SER A 102 7.76 8.16 9.77
N ALA A 103 8.96 8.03 9.20
CA ALA A 103 10.16 7.76 9.97
C ALA A 103 10.47 8.85 11.02
N LEU A 104 10.23 10.11 10.67
CA LEU A 104 10.34 11.26 11.55
C LEU A 104 9.26 11.23 12.64
N MET A 105 8.00 10.99 12.28
CA MET A 105 6.87 10.96 13.22
C MET A 105 7.00 9.88 14.28
N PHE A 106 7.52 8.71 13.92
CA PHE A 106 7.79 7.64 14.89
C PHE A 106 8.93 7.98 15.86
N ARG A 107 9.82 8.88 15.45
CA ARG A 107 10.94 9.35 16.28
C ARG A 107 10.54 10.50 17.19
N THR A 108 9.78 11.47 16.67
CA THR A 108 9.30 12.63 17.45
C THR A 108 8.08 12.29 18.30
N CYS A 109 7.32 11.25 17.91
CA CYS A 109 6.12 10.74 18.57
C CYS A 109 5.15 11.87 19.02
N PRO A 110 4.69 12.73 18.09
CA PRO A 110 3.72 13.76 18.45
C PRO A 110 2.41 13.10 18.92
N GLN A 111 1.63 13.82 19.73
CA GLN A 111 0.36 13.30 20.27
C GLN A 111 -0.66 12.93 19.18
N HIS A 112 -0.65 13.65 18.06
CA HIS A 112 -1.58 13.47 16.94
C HIS A 112 -0.81 13.49 15.60
N PRO A 113 -0.06 12.42 15.26
CA PRO A 113 0.80 12.39 14.08
C PRO A 113 0.03 12.54 12.78
N LEU A 114 -1.13 11.91 12.65
CA LEU A 114 -1.91 11.90 11.42
C LEU A 114 -2.71 13.19 11.27
N GLN A 115 -3.21 13.74 12.37
CA GLN A 115 -3.82 15.07 12.36
C GLN A 115 -2.81 16.15 11.96
N THR A 116 -1.54 16.00 12.38
CA THR A 116 -0.46 16.92 11.95
C THR A 116 -0.28 16.91 10.43
N ILE A 117 -0.36 15.73 9.80
CA ILE A 117 -0.30 15.59 8.34
C ILE A 117 -1.56 16.19 7.69
N ALA A 118 -2.76 15.87 8.21
CA ALA A 118 -4.02 16.40 7.69
C ALA A 118 -4.12 17.93 7.78
N ASN A 119 -3.54 18.53 8.82
CA ASN A 119 -3.52 20.00 8.96
C ASN A 119 -2.61 20.66 7.92
N ALA A 120 -1.54 19.99 7.50
CA ALA A 120 -0.63 20.48 6.47
C ALA A 120 -1.17 20.26 5.04
N ILE A 121 -1.92 19.18 4.84
CA ILE A 121 -2.52 18.82 3.54
C ILE A 121 -4.01 18.57 3.77
N PRO A 122 -4.82 19.65 3.87
CA PRO A 122 -6.22 19.51 4.21
C PRO A 122 -7.03 18.91 3.03
N PRO A 123 -8.04 18.07 3.30
CA PRO A 123 -8.89 17.43 2.29
C PRO A 123 -9.91 18.42 1.71
N GLN A 124 -9.43 19.47 1.04
CA GLN A 124 -10.24 20.54 0.43
C GLN A 124 -10.61 20.27 -1.04
N SER A 125 -9.90 19.35 -1.70
CA SER A 125 -10.08 19.00 -3.11
C SER A 125 -9.91 17.49 -3.28
N LEU A 126 -10.44 16.91 -4.37
CA LEU A 126 -10.23 15.49 -4.67
C LEU A 126 -8.75 15.12 -4.73
N ALA A 127 -7.91 15.97 -5.34
CA ALA A 127 -6.47 15.77 -5.43
C ALA A 127 -5.80 15.78 -4.04
N SER A 128 -6.09 16.78 -3.20
CA SER A 128 -5.49 16.85 -1.86
C SER A 128 -6.00 15.74 -0.94
N THR A 129 -7.25 15.32 -1.09
CA THR A 129 -7.81 14.17 -0.38
C THR A 129 -7.13 12.86 -0.80
N ALA A 130 -6.91 12.64 -2.10
CA ALA A 130 -6.17 11.47 -2.60
C ALA A 130 -4.73 11.44 -2.07
N THR A 131 -4.02 12.57 -2.12
CA THR A 131 -2.66 12.69 -1.56
C THR A 131 -2.66 12.38 -0.06
N LEU A 132 -3.63 12.90 0.70
CA LEU A 132 -3.73 12.65 2.14
C LEU A 132 -3.98 11.17 2.46
N LEU A 133 -4.89 10.51 1.74
CA LEU A 133 -5.18 9.07 1.89
C LEU A 133 -3.97 8.20 1.52
N SER A 134 -3.25 8.57 0.47
CA SER A 134 -2.02 7.89 0.08
C SER A 134 -0.94 8.00 1.17
N LEU A 135 -0.78 9.20 1.76
CA LEU A 135 0.14 9.40 2.88
C LEU A 135 -0.25 8.61 4.13
N PHE A 136 -1.55 8.51 4.44
CA PHE A 136 -2.03 7.66 5.53
C PHE A 136 -1.78 6.17 5.27
N SER A 137 -1.91 5.73 4.02
CA SER A 137 -1.59 4.35 3.61
C SER A 137 -0.10 4.04 3.82
N ILE A 138 0.78 4.95 3.36
CA ILE A 138 2.23 4.83 3.55
C ILE A 138 2.58 4.82 5.04
N PHE A 139 1.94 5.68 5.83
CA PHE A 139 2.15 5.72 7.27
C PHE A 139 1.78 4.41 7.96
N ALA A 140 0.65 3.81 7.59
CA ALA A 140 0.20 2.52 8.11
C ALA A 140 1.17 1.38 7.76
N GLN A 141 1.63 1.33 6.50
CA GLN A 141 2.60 0.33 6.03
C GLN A 141 3.95 0.45 6.74
N GLU A 142 4.44 1.67 6.93
CA GLU A 142 5.65 1.93 7.70
C GLU A 142 5.47 1.57 9.18
N LEU A 143 4.30 1.82 9.76
CA LEU A 143 3.99 1.44 11.14
C LEU A 143 3.95 -0.09 11.32
N ALA A 144 3.41 -0.82 10.35
CA ALA A 144 3.33 -2.28 10.37
C ALA A 144 4.71 -2.94 10.24
N SER A 145 5.58 -2.42 9.37
CA SER A 145 6.90 -2.99 9.09
C SER A 145 7.99 -2.53 10.06
N ARG A 146 7.77 -1.44 10.81
CA ARG A 146 8.82 -0.82 11.63
C ARG A 146 9.21 -1.65 12.85
N THR A 147 10.52 -1.82 12.99
CA THR A 147 11.15 -2.24 14.25
C THR A 147 11.45 -1.01 15.10
N PHE A 148 10.87 -0.94 16.29
CA PHE A 148 11.12 0.14 17.25
C PHE A 148 12.33 -0.18 18.11
N ALA A 149 13.13 0.85 18.43
CA ALA A 149 14.31 0.69 19.28
C ALA A 149 13.95 0.26 20.71
N THR A 150 12.80 0.73 21.22
CA THR A 150 12.30 0.37 22.55
C THR A 150 10.81 0.05 22.55
N GLN A 151 10.41 -0.81 23.48
CA GLN A 151 8.99 -1.14 23.68
C GLN A 151 8.17 0.07 24.16
N SER A 152 8.77 0.98 24.94
CA SER A 152 8.10 2.22 25.39
C SER A 152 7.80 3.17 24.23
N GLN A 153 8.76 3.35 23.31
CA GLN A 153 8.53 4.14 22.09
C GLN A 153 7.42 3.52 21.23
N ARG A 154 7.44 2.19 21.07
CA ARG A 154 6.38 1.47 20.36
C ARG A 154 5.01 1.79 20.97
N ILE A 155 4.84 1.58 22.28
CA ILE A 155 3.56 1.81 22.95
C ILE A 155 3.09 3.26 22.74
N SER A 156 3.97 4.24 22.94
CA SER A 156 3.64 5.66 22.77
C SER A 156 3.20 6.00 21.35
N VAL A 157 3.89 5.47 20.32
CA VAL A 157 3.52 5.69 18.92
C VAL A 157 2.15 5.08 18.63
N PHE A 158 1.92 3.84 19.05
CA PHE A 158 0.64 3.17 18.84
C PHE A 158 -0.52 3.88 19.56
N GLU A 159 -0.33 4.37 20.79
CA GLU A 159 -1.34 5.15 21.53
C GLU A 159 -1.68 6.47 20.83
N ASN A 160 -0.66 7.23 20.40
CA ASN A 160 -0.86 8.49 19.70
C ASN A 160 -1.57 8.30 18.35
N VAL A 161 -1.16 7.28 17.59
CA VAL A 161 -1.81 6.92 16.31
C VAL A 161 -3.25 6.48 16.54
N ARG A 162 -3.52 5.67 17.56
CA ARG A 162 -4.87 5.18 17.88
C ARG A 162 -5.87 6.31 18.13
N ASN A 163 -5.42 7.43 18.69
CA ASN A 163 -6.26 8.61 18.91
C ASN A 163 -6.71 9.28 17.60
N ASP A 164 -5.95 9.12 16.52
CA ASP A 164 -6.25 9.72 15.21
C ASP A 164 -7.08 8.79 14.30
N VAL A 165 -7.10 7.48 14.56
CA VAL A 165 -7.81 6.48 13.74
C VAL A 165 -9.28 6.85 13.46
N PRO A 166 -10.09 7.30 14.45
CA PRO A 166 -11.49 7.67 14.18
C PRO A 166 -11.63 8.78 13.12
N ALA A 167 -10.71 9.75 13.10
CA ALA A 167 -10.74 10.84 12.12
C ALA A 167 -10.43 10.33 10.70
N ILE A 168 -9.49 9.38 10.58
CA ILE A 168 -9.18 8.71 9.31
C ILE A 168 -10.39 7.93 8.81
N LEU A 169 -11.01 7.11 9.65
CA LEU A 169 -12.18 6.31 9.28
C LEU A 169 -13.35 7.19 8.83
N ASN A 170 -13.58 8.32 9.51
CA ASN A 170 -14.61 9.29 9.10
C ASN A 170 -14.31 9.92 7.74
N LEU A 171 -13.04 10.27 7.45
CA LEU A 171 -12.64 10.78 6.14
C LEU A 171 -12.88 9.73 5.05
N ILE A 172 -12.44 8.49 5.28
CA ILE A 172 -12.65 7.37 4.35
C ILE A 172 -14.13 7.17 4.08
N ALA A 173 -14.95 7.08 5.13
CA ALA A 173 -16.40 6.92 5.01
C ALA A 173 -17.01 8.03 4.15
N SER A 174 -16.65 9.30 4.40
CA SER A 174 -17.14 10.43 3.62
C SER A 174 -16.79 10.36 2.12
N VAL A 175 -15.60 9.83 1.79
CA VAL A 175 -15.16 9.61 0.40
C VAL A 175 -15.94 8.46 -0.23
N LEU A 176 -16.09 7.34 0.47
CA LEU A 176 -16.80 6.18 -0.04
C LEU A 176 -18.29 6.45 -0.24
N GLU A 177 -18.91 7.25 0.63
CA GLU A 177 -20.32 7.67 0.55
C GLU A 177 -20.58 8.79 -0.46
N SER A 178 -19.54 9.49 -0.93
CA SER A 178 -19.70 10.57 -1.91
C SER A 178 -20.33 10.09 -3.23
N VAL A 179 -21.26 10.89 -3.78
CA VAL A 179 -22.15 10.51 -4.91
C VAL A 179 -21.84 11.33 -6.18
N ASP A 180 -20.68 11.98 -6.25
CA ASP A 180 -20.31 12.80 -7.42
C ASP A 180 -19.72 11.95 -8.55
N TYR A 181 -20.57 11.10 -9.16
CA TYR A 181 -20.20 10.25 -10.29
C TYR A 181 -19.89 11.04 -11.58
N SER A 182 -20.10 12.36 -11.59
CA SER A 182 -19.83 13.20 -12.76
C SER A 182 -18.35 13.53 -12.92
N ASN A 183 -17.58 13.43 -11.82
CA ASN A 183 -16.16 13.73 -11.82
C ASN A 183 -15.33 12.45 -12.01
N PRO A 184 -14.57 12.30 -13.12
CA PRO A 184 -13.78 11.09 -13.37
C PRO A 184 -12.70 10.84 -12.28
N ASP A 185 -12.25 11.89 -11.59
CA ASP A 185 -11.26 11.76 -10.52
C ASP A 185 -11.85 11.12 -9.25
N ILE A 186 -13.18 11.06 -9.10
CA ILE A 186 -13.82 10.49 -7.90
C ILE A 186 -13.45 9.02 -7.70
N PHE A 187 -13.30 8.28 -8.80
CA PHE A 187 -12.90 6.88 -8.76
C PHE A 187 -11.50 6.74 -8.17
N LYS A 188 -10.55 7.58 -8.60
CA LYS A 188 -9.18 7.58 -8.08
C LYS A 188 -9.15 7.85 -6.57
N VAL A 189 -9.94 8.82 -6.09
CA VAL A 189 -10.00 9.11 -4.64
C VAL A 189 -10.61 7.94 -3.85
N LYS A 190 -11.65 7.28 -4.38
CA LYS A 190 -12.25 6.10 -3.73
C LYS A 190 -11.29 4.91 -3.72
N VAL A 191 -10.52 4.70 -4.78
CA VAL A 191 -9.43 3.71 -4.82
C VAL A 191 -8.40 4.00 -3.73
N GLU A 192 -7.93 5.24 -3.58
CA GLU A 192 -7.00 5.61 -2.51
C GLU A 192 -7.61 5.45 -1.11
N ALA A 193 -8.92 5.69 -0.94
CA ALA A 193 -9.61 5.42 0.32
C ALA A 193 -9.63 3.94 0.66
N LEU A 194 -9.88 3.06 -0.33
CA LEU A 194 -9.90 1.61 -0.15
C LEU A 194 -8.49 1.07 0.15
N LYS A 195 -7.45 1.55 -0.56
CA LYS A 195 -6.05 1.24 -0.25
C LYS A 195 -5.70 1.65 1.18
N CYS A 196 -6.19 2.80 1.63
CA CYS A 196 -6.00 3.27 3.00
C CYS A 196 -6.66 2.31 4.00
N VAL A 197 -7.91 1.88 3.78
CA VAL A 197 -8.55 0.87 4.65
C VAL A 197 -7.71 -0.40 4.75
N LEU A 198 -7.26 -0.93 3.61
CA LEU A 198 -6.46 -2.15 3.55
C LEU A 198 -5.13 -2.00 4.28
N ALA A 199 -4.41 -0.89 4.05
CA ALA A 199 -3.14 -0.61 4.71
C ALA A 199 -3.28 -0.57 6.24
N TRP A 200 -4.36 0.03 6.75
CA TRP A 200 -4.66 0.07 8.18
C TRP A 200 -5.14 -1.27 8.74
N GLY A 201 -5.87 -2.07 7.96
CA GLY A 201 -6.38 -3.38 8.36
C GLY A 201 -5.29 -4.37 8.80
N VAL A 202 -4.08 -4.23 8.25
CA VAL A 202 -2.91 -5.06 8.61
C VAL A 202 -2.21 -4.57 9.89
N VAL A 203 -2.54 -3.38 10.39
CA VAL A 203 -1.91 -2.80 11.59
C VAL A 203 -2.60 -3.33 12.86
N GLU A 204 -2.33 -4.59 13.19
CA GLU A 204 -2.94 -5.42 14.25
C GLU A 204 -2.97 -4.80 15.66
N LYS A 205 -2.22 -3.72 15.93
CA LYS A 205 -2.15 -3.06 17.25
C LYS A 205 -2.54 -1.58 17.26
N ALA A 206 -2.77 -0.95 16.10
CA ALA A 206 -3.11 0.48 16.04
C ALA A 206 -4.62 0.74 16.02
N ILE A 207 -5.40 -0.19 15.47
CA ILE A 207 -6.86 -0.08 15.45
C ILE A 207 -7.42 -0.67 16.75
N PRO A 208 -8.38 -0.02 17.44
CA PRO A 208 -9.06 -0.62 18.58
C PRO A 208 -9.74 -1.95 18.21
N VAL A 209 -9.71 -2.94 19.09
CA VAL A 209 -10.28 -4.30 18.88
C VAL A 209 -11.76 -4.26 18.44
N GLU A 210 -12.50 -3.25 18.89
CA GLU A 210 -13.90 -3.00 18.52
C GLU A 210 -14.13 -2.79 17.00
N PHE A 211 -13.10 -2.31 16.28
CA PHE A 211 -13.13 -2.09 14.83
C PHE A 211 -12.40 -3.17 14.03
N MET A 212 -11.68 -4.09 14.69
CA MET A 212 -10.68 -4.97 14.08
C MET A 212 -11.11 -6.46 14.07
N HIS A 213 -12.38 -6.74 13.81
CA HIS A 213 -12.75 -8.11 13.47
C HIS A 213 -12.59 -8.25 11.96
N GLU A 214 -11.76 -9.21 11.53
CA GLU A 214 -11.59 -9.63 10.12
C GLU A 214 -12.95 -9.67 9.40
N ARG A 215 -13.96 -10.22 10.08
CA ARG A 215 -15.36 -10.24 9.64
C ARG A 215 -15.94 -8.85 9.42
N THR A 216 -15.85 -7.92 10.39
CA THR A 216 -16.39 -6.56 10.25
C THR A 216 -15.75 -5.79 9.09
N ILE A 217 -14.43 -5.94 8.91
CA ILE A 217 -13.71 -5.30 7.80
C ILE A 217 -14.16 -5.89 6.47
N CYS A 218 -14.16 -7.22 6.33
CA CYS A 218 -14.54 -7.89 5.09
C CYS A 218 -16.02 -7.70 4.73
N ASP A 219 -16.92 -7.74 5.72
CA ASP A 219 -18.37 -7.54 5.54
C ASP A 219 -18.69 -6.12 5.02
N ALA A 220 -17.86 -5.12 5.33
CA ALA A 220 -18.01 -3.77 4.82
C ALA A 220 -17.25 -3.55 3.50
N LEU A 221 -16.03 -4.06 3.39
CA LEU A 221 -15.12 -3.78 2.29
C LEU A 221 -15.46 -4.53 1.00
N ILE A 222 -15.73 -5.84 1.09
CA ILE A 222 -15.96 -6.68 -0.09
C ILE A 222 -17.20 -6.21 -0.87
N PRO A 223 -18.33 -5.84 -0.24
CA PRO A 223 -19.46 -5.27 -0.99
C PRO A 223 -19.12 -3.98 -1.74
N VAL A 224 -18.29 -3.10 -1.17
CA VAL A 224 -17.88 -1.86 -1.81
C VAL A 224 -16.97 -2.12 -3.02
N LEU A 225 -16.13 -3.15 -2.96
CA LEU A 225 -15.25 -3.54 -4.07
C LEU A 225 -15.97 -4.28 -5.20
N THR A 226 -17.01 -5.04 -4.85
CA THR A 226 -17.70 -5.95 -5.78
C THR A 226 -19.02 -5.39 -6.30
N ASP A 227 -19.38 -4.18 -5.92
CA ASP A 227 -20.58 -3.47 -6.35
C ASP A 227 -20.29 -1.98 -6.61
N GLY A 228 -21.31 -1.21 -7.02
CA GLY A 228 -21.22 0.24 -7.20
C GLY A 228 -20.20 0.67 -8.26
N ILE A 229 -19.43 1.72 -7.95
CA ILE A 229 -18.47 2.32 -8.90
C ILE A 229 -17.38 1.33 -9.26
N VAL A 230 -16.81 0.60 -8.30
CA VAL A 230 -15.69 -0.32 -8.56
C VAL A 230 -16.11 -1.42 -9.53
N ALA A 231 -17.29 -2.01 -9.34
CA ALA A 231 -17.84 -2.99 -10.27
C ALA A 231 -18.19 -2.39 -11.64
N GLY A 232 -18.58 -1.11 -11.69
CA GLY A 232 -18.81 -0.37 -12.93
C GLY A 232 -17.53 -0.16 -13.73
N GLU A 233 -16.49 0.38 -13.08
CA GLU A 233 -15.17 0.61 -13.66
C GLU A 233 -14.47 -0.70 -14.04
N PHE A 234 -14.67 -1.77 -13.27
CA PHE A 234 -14.21 -3.10 -13.63
C PHE A 234 -14.78 -3.57 -14.97
N ARG A 235 -16.10 -3.44 -15.19
CA ARG A 235 -16.70 -3.84 -16.47
C ARG A 235 -16.15 -2.99 -17.62
N ARG A 236 -16.08 -1.67 -17.40
CA ARG A 236 -15.53 -0.73 -18.37
C ARG A 236 -14.08 -1.08 -18.73
N CYS A 237 -13.23 -1.37 -17.75
CA CYS A 237 -11.81 -1.63 -18.02
C CYS A 237 -11.58 -2.95 -18.76
N ILE A 238 -12.42 -3.97 -18.53
CA ILE A 238 -12.37 -5.22 -19.30
C ILE A 238 -12.86 -5.00 -20.74
N GLU A 239 -13.92 -4.22 -20.94
CA GLU A 239 -14.49 -3.93 -22.26
C GLU A 239 -13.58 -3.03 -23.11
N GLU A 240 -12.94 -2.05 -22.49
CA GLU A 240 -12.06 -1.08 -23.15
C GLU A 240 -10.58 -1.49 -23.16
N GLU A 241 -10.24 -2.64 -22.55
CA GLU A 241 -8.85 -3.11 -22.34
C GLU A 241 -7.98 -2.03 -21.64
N ASP A 242 -8.58 -1.29 -20.70
CA ASP A 242 -7.94 -0.20 -19.94
C ASP A 242 -7.02 -0.77 -18.87
N VAL A 243 -5.72 -0.85 -19.20
CA VAL A 243 -4.69 -1.42 -18.34
C VAL A 243 -4.47 -0.59 -17.06
N GLU A 244 -4.55 0.74 -17.12
CA GLU A 244 -4.30 1.59 -15.94
C GLU A 244 -5.38 1.37 -14.88
N THR A 245 -6.65 1.41 -15.29
CA THR A 245 -7.79 1.15 -14.40
C THR A 245 -7.78 -0.32 -13.95
N GLY A 246 -7.51 -1.25 -14.87
CA GLY A 246 -7.43 -2.68 -14.59
C GLY A 246 -6.40 -3.01 -13.52
N HIS A 247 -5.19 -2.45 -13.62
CA HIS A 247 -4.14 -2.63 -12.60
C HIS A 247 -4.60 -2.08 -11.23
N ALA A 248 -5.22 -0.90 -11.18
CA ALA A 248 -5.66 -0.32 -9.91
C ALA A 248 -6.73 -1.17 -9.21
N ILE A 249 -7.71 -1.69 -9.95
CA ILE A 249 -8.76 -2.56 -9.41
C ILE A 249 -8.18 -3.92 -9.05
N CYS A 250 -7.43 -4.55 -9.96
CA CYS A 250 -6.87 -5.87 -9.72
C CYS A 250 -5.97 -5.89 -8.47
N SER A 251 -5.08 -4.90 -8.31
CA SER A 251 -4.25 -4.80 -7.10
C SER A 251 -5.08 -4.67 -5.81
N LEU A 252 -6.20 -3.94 -5.84
CA LEU A 252 -7.10 -3.84 -4.69
C LEU A 252 -7.74 -5.18 -4.35
N LEU A 253 -8.24 -5.90 -5.36
CA LEU A 253 -8.89 -7.20 -5.16
C LEU A 253 -7.89 -8.26 -4.69
N SER A 254 -6.69 -8.30 -5.29
CA SER A 254 -5.59 -9.19 -4.86
C SER A 254 -5.22 -8.93 -3.41
N GLN A 255 -4.99 -7.67 -3.03
CA GLN A 255 -4.59 -7.29 -1.67
C GLN A 255 -5.63 -7.70 -0.60
N VAL A 256 -6.92 -7.67 -0.94
CA VAL A 256 -7.99 -8.15 -0.02
C VAL A 256 -7.86 -9.64 0.22
N GLY A 257 -7.61 -10.43 -0.81
CA GLY A 257 -7.47 -11.88 -0.64
C GLY A 257 -6.16 -12.30 -0.04
N GLU A 258 -5.07 -11.58 -0.28
CA GLU A 258 -3.80 -11.78 0.42
C GLU A 258 -3.93 -11.47 1.92
N SER A 259 -4.70 -10.43 2.27
CA SER A 259 -4.86 -10.01 3.68
C SER A 259 -5.85 -10.87 4.45
N PHE A 260 -6.88 -11.40 3.80
CA PHE A 260 -8.00 -12.10 4.45
C PHE A 260 -8.40 -13.42 3.74
N PRO A 261 -7.45 -14.30 3.39
CA PRO A 261 -7.76 -15.49 2.58
C PRO A 261 -8.67 -16.47 3.32
N LYS A 262 -8.51 -16.60 4.65
CA LYS A 262 -9.34 -17.48 5.49
C LYS A 262 -10.80 -17.04 5.55
N TYR A 263 -11.07 -15.73 5.64
CA TYR A 263 -12.43 -15.21 5.55
C TYR A 263 -13.06 -15.54 4.20
N ILE A 264 -12.34 -15.32 3.10
CA ILE A 264 -12.84 -15.60 1.74
C ILE A 264 -13.21 -17.07 1.62
N VAL A 265 -12.30 -17.98 1.96
CA VAL A 265 -12.51 -19.43 1.86
C VAL A 265 -13.73 -19.87 2.67
N LYS A 266 -13.88 -19.39 3.93
CA LYS A 266 -15.04 -19.71 4.78
C LYS A 266 -16.38 -19.25 4.20
N ASN A 267 -16.37 -18.26 3.32
CA ASN A 267 -17.58 -17.62 2.79
C ASN A 267 -17.81 -17.86 1.29
N LEU A 268 -17.00 -18.69 0.62
CA LEU A 268 -17.14 -19.01 -0.80
C LEU A 268 -18.55 -19.52 -1.16
N GLY A 269 -19.16 -20.33 -0.30
CA GLY A 269 -20.49 -20.91 -0.55
C GLY A 269 -21.68 -20.07 -0.03
N THR A 270 -21.43 -19.00 0.71
CA THR A 270 -22.47 -18.30 1.50
C THR A 270 -22.60 -16.82 1.14
N SER A 271 -21.53 -16.17 0.70
CA SER A 271 -21.52 -14.74 0.39
C SER A 271 -21.49 -14.49 -1.12
N VAL A 272 -22.53 -13.85 -1.64
CA VAL A 272 -22.59 -13.43 -3.05
C VAL A 272 -21.47 -12.44 -3.39
N HIS A 273 -21.07 -11.60 -2.44
CA HIS A 273 -19.99 -10.62 -2.64
C HIS A 273 -18.62 -11.32 -2.73
N VAL A 274 -18.40 -12.36 -1.92
CA VAL A 274 -17.18 -13.18 -2.03
C VAL A 274 -17.13 -13.92 -3.37
N LEU A 275 -18.25 -14.48 -3.84
CA LEU A 275 -18.30 -15.11 -5.15
C LEU A 275 -18.00 -14.11 -6.29
N ARG A 276 -18.54 -12.89 -6.21
CA ARG A 276 -18.23 -11.83 -7.19
C ARG A 276 -16.77 -11.41 -7.13
N LEU A 277 -16.16 -11.32 -5.94
CA LEU A 277 -14.74 -11.04 -5.78
C LEU A 277 -13.91 -12.08 -6.55
N ILE A 278 -14.18 -13.38 -6.33
CA ILE A 278 -13.50 -14.47 -7.01
C ILE A 278 -13.73 -14.40 -8.53
N GLU A 279 -14.96 -14.12 -8.99
CA GLU A 279 -15.25 -13.95 -10.42
C GLU A 279 -14.43 -12.79 -11.02
N MET A 280 -14.39 -11.64 -10.36
CA MET A 280 -13.66 -10.47 -10.84
C MET A 280 -12.16 -10.76 -10.94
N VAL A 281 -11.57 -11.40 -9.92
CA VAL A 281 -10.15 -11.79 -9.93
C VAL A 281 -9.87 -12.81 -11.04
N LEU A 282 -10.74 -13.81 -11.24
CA LEU A 282 -10.60 -14.77 -12.35
C LEU A 282 -10.59 -14.09 -13.73
N ARG A 283 -11.42 -13.04 -13.92
CA ARG A 283 -11.42 -12.27 -15.17
C ARG A 283 -10.15 -11.46 -15.36
N PHE A 284 -9.53 -10.97 -14.28
CA PHE A 284 -8.21 -10.35 -14.37
C PHE A 284 -7.10 -11.35 -14.64
N THR A 285 -7.14 -12.57 -14.09
CA THR A 285 -6.22 -13.64 -14.49
C THR A 285 -6.32 -13.96 -15.99
N ALA A 286 -7.51 -13.79 -16.56
CA ALA A 286 -7.78 -13.95 -17.99
C ALA A 286 -7.92 -12.61 -18.72
N PHE A 287 -7.19 -11.57 -18.30
CA PHE A 287 -7.26 -10.25 -18.93
C PHE A 287 -6.90 -10.36 -20.44
N PRO A 288 -7.59 -9.63 -21.34
CA PRO A 288 -7.33 -9.71 -22.76
C PRO A 288 -5.90 -9.28 -23.14
N GLY A 289 -5.25 -10.03 -24.02
CA GLY A 289 -3.88 -9.75 -24.49
C GLY A 289 -2.87 -10.83 -24.10
N TYR A 290 -1.62 -10.65 -24.53
CA TYR A 290 -0.49 -11.48 -24.10
C TYR A 290 0.35 -10.77 -23.04
N TYR A 291 0.56 -11.47 -21.92
CA TYR A 291 1.42 -10.98 -20.85
C TYR A 291 2.82 -10.57 -21.34
N GLY A 292 3.28 -9.42 -20.84
CA GLY A 292 4.61 -8.87 -21.13
C GLY A 292 4.75 -8.24 -22.51
N ILE A 293 3.68 -8.28 -23.32
CA ILE A 293 3.60 -7.59 -24.62
C ILE A 293 2.47 -6.57 -24.58
N ASP A 294 1.26 -7.03 -24.32
CA ASP A 294 0.04 -6.21 -24.36
C ASP A 294 -0.39 -5.75 -22.97
N GLU A 295 -0.20 -6.59 -21.96
CA GLU A 295 -0.68 -6.37 -20.60
C GLU A 295 0.28 -6.98 -19.55
N ASP A 296 0.17 -6.54 -18.30
CA ASP A 296 0.89 -7.08 -17.14
C ASP A 296 -0.02 -7.40 -15.93
N ILE A 297 -1.34 -7.36 -16.14
CA ILE A 297 -2.37 -7.49 -15.11
C ILE A 297 -2.62 -8.95 -14.74
N SER A 298 -2.55 -9.86 -15.72
CA SER A 298 -2.88 -11.28 -15.55
C SER A 298 -2.06 -12.00 -14.46
N HIS A 299 -0.89 -11.45 -14.12
CA HIS A 299 0.00 -11.94 -13.06
C HIS A 299 -0.22 -11.28 -11.69
N LEU A 300 -0.93 -10.16 -11.60
CA LEU A 300 -1.20 -9.49 -10.32
C LEU A 300 -1.97 -10.37 -9.32
N PRO A 301 -2.85 -11.29 -9.73
CA PRO A 301 -3.53 -12.23 -8.82
C PRO A 301 -2.71 -13.44 -8.35
N ASP A 302 -1.45 -13.62 -8.76
CA ASP A 302 -0.72 -14.87 -8.50
C ASP A 302 -0.62 -15.18 -6.99
N GLU A 303 -0.23 -14.19 -6.18
CA GLU A 303 -0.14 -14.33 -4.72
C GLU A 303 -1.52 -14.55 -4.08
N PHE A 304 -2.55 -13.87 -4.59
CA PHE A 304 -3.93 -14.09 -4.17
C PHE A 304 -4.34 -15.57 -4.33
N TRP A 305 -4.04 -16.18 -5.48
CA TRP A 305 -4.38 -17.59 -5.71
C TRP A 305 -3.59 -18.52 -4.80
N TYR A 306 -2.32 -18.23 -4.58
CA TYR A 306 -1.48 -18.98 -3.64
C TYR A 306 -2.05 -18.96 -2.22
N GLU A 307 -2.38 -17.79 -1.68
CA GLU A 307 -2.94 -17.63 -0.33
C GLU A 307 -4.32 -18.29 -0.15
N ILE A 308 -5.15 -18.26 -1.20
CA ILE A 308 -6.44 -18.96 -1.22
C ILE A 308 -6.25 -20.48 -1.24
N GLU A 309 -5.31 -21.00 -2.05
CA GLU A 309 -4.98 -22.42 -2.07
C GLU A 309 -4.47 -22.88 -0.69
N GLU A 310 -3.52 -22.15 -0.10
CA GLU A 310 -2.99 -22.44 1.23
C GLU A 310 -4.12 -22.49 2.26
N SER A 311 -5.02 -21.49 2.23
CA SER A 311 -6.18 -21.43 3.14
C SER A 311 -7.24 -22.52 2.89
N LEU A 312 -7.37 -23.03 1.66
CA LEU A 312 -8.24 -24.18 1.36
C LEU A 312 -7.69 -25.49 1.92
N THR A 313 -6.36 -25.61 2.02
CA THR A 313 -5.69 -26.78 2.60
C THR A 313 -5.55 -26.72 4.13
N ASP A 314 -5.94 -25.60 4.75
CA ASP A 314 -5.95 -25.43 6.20
C ASP A 314 -7.19 -26.11 6.82
N ASP A 315 -6.96 -27.23 7.52
CA ASP A 315 -7.97 -28.01 8.23
C ASP A 315 -8.77 -27.21 9.28
N THR A 316 -8.25 -26.06 9.73
CA THR A 316 -8.95 -25.14 10.66
C THR A 316 -9.94 -24.21 9.97
N VAL A 317 -9.88 -24.11 8.63
CA VAL A 317 -10.69 -23.23 7.79
C VAL A 317 -11.74 -24.06 7.06
N VAL A 318 -11.31 -25.12 6.37
CA VAL A 318 -12.18 -26.12 5.75
C VAL A 318 -12.02 -27.41 6.55
N PRO A 319 -13.03 -27.84 7.33
CA PRO A 319 -12.90 -29.05 8.12
C PRO A 319 -12.57 -30.23 7.22
N ALA A 320 -11.42 -30.87 7.46
CA ALA A 320 -11.11 -32.13 6.81
C ALA A 320 -12.28 -33.09 7.02
N LEU A 321 -12.78 -33.68 5.94
CA LEU A 321 -13.72 -34.79 6.04
C LEU A 321 -13.07 -35.83 6.97
N PRO A 322 -13.77 -36.31 8.02
CA PRO A 322 -13.20 -37.30 8.91
C PRO A 322 -12.68 -38.47 8.09
N SER A 323 -11.46 -38.96 8.39
CA SER A 323 -10.73 -39.96 7.59
C SER A 323 -11.48 -41.28 7.35
N GLN A 324 -12.68 -41.43 7.91
CA GLN A 324 -13.62 -42.53 7.68
C GLN A 324 -14.60 -42.30 6.52
N ALA A 325 -14.58 -41.13 5.87
CA ALA A 325 -15.33 -40.83 4.65
C ALA A 325 -14.44 -40.88 3.39
N TYR A 326 -13.38 -41.71 3.39
CA TYR A 326 -12.75 -42.16 2.15
C TYR A 326 -13.79 -42.98 1.37
N SER A 327 -14.60 -42.29 0.57
CA SER A 327 -15.01 -42.90 -0.69
C SER A 327 -13.71 -43.22 -1.45
N PRO A 328 -13.59 -44.39 -2.09
CA PRO A 328 -12.40 -44.67 -2.90
C PRO A 328 -12.19 -43.48 -3.82
N ARG A 329 -10.97 -42.91 -3.84
CA ARG A 329 -10.60 -41.88 -4.81
C ARG A 329 -11.06 -42.40 -6.16
N LEU A 330 -12.03 -41.72 -6.79
CA LEU A 330 -12.44 -42.06 -8.14
C LEU A 330 -11.18 -41.91 -9.01
N GLU A 331 -10.62 -43.03 -9.44
CA GLU A 331 -9.39 -43.00 -10.24
C GLU A 331 -9.80 -42.58 -11.65
N LEU A 332 -9.49 -41.34 -12.00
CA LEU A 332 -9.70 -40.84 -13.35
C LEU A 332 -8.56 -41.39 -14.23
N SER A 333 -8.90 -42.34 -15.09
CA SER A 333 -8.01 -42.86 -16.12
C SER A 333 -8.53 -42.48 -17.51
N THR A 334 -7.75 -42.73 -18.54
CA THR A 334 -8.19 -42.55 -19.93
C THR A 334 -8.23 -43.92 -20.59
N ASP A 335 -9.36 -44.27 -21.22
CA ASP A 335 -9.47 -45.53 -21.96
C ASP A 335 -8.41 -45.53 -23.09
N PRO A 336 -7.52 -46.53 -23.15
CA PRO A 336 -6.41 -46.53 -24.11
C PRO A 336 -6.86 -46.78 -25.56
N VAL A 337 -8.12 -47.16 -25.79
CA VAL A 337 -8.69 -47.43 -27.12
C VAL A 337 -9.61 -46.30 -27.57
N THR A 338 -10.43 -45.75 -26.67
CA THR A 338 -11.40 -44.68 -27.03
C THR A 338 -10.91 -43.27 -26.68
N HIS A 339 -9.86 -43.16 -25.85
CA HIS A 339 -9.33 -41.90 -25.32
C HIS A 339 -10.32 -41.07 -24.48
N GLU A 340 -11.42 -41.68 -24.04
CA GLU A 340 -12.39 -41.01 -23.17
C GLU A 340 -11.98 -41.14 -21.69
N PRO A 341 -12.30 -40.14 -20.85
CA PRO A 341 -12.06 -40.22 -19.42
C PRO A 341 -12.97 -41.28 -18.77
N VAL A 342 -12.36 -42.22 -18.07
CA VAL A 342 -13.03 -43.29 -17.32
C VAL A 342 -12.81 -43.06 -15.83
N LEU A 343 -13.91 -42.97 -15.09
CA LEU A 343 -13.94 -42.88 -13.63
C LEU A 343 -14.07 -44.29 -13.05
N HIS A 344 -13.10 -44.73 -12.24
CA HIS A 344 -13.12 -46.02 -11.53
C HIS A 344 -13.56 -45.90 -10.09
#